data_AF-A0A3D3GAE3-F1
#
_entry.id   AF-A0A3D3GAE3-F1
#
_cell.length_a   1.000
_cell.length_b   1.000
_cell.length_c   1.000
_cell.angle_alpha   90.00
_cell.angle_beta   90.00
_cell.angle_gamma   90.00
#
_symmetry.space_group_name_H-M   'P 1'
#
loop_
_entity.id
_entity.type
_entity.pdbx_description
1 polymer ?
#
loop_
_entity_poly.entity_id
_entity_poly.type
_entity_poly.pdbx_seq_one_letter_code
_entity_poly.pdbx_strand_id
1 'polypeptide(L)'
;MDDFEKELRCTFLDEAKDLIAGTEKCFLSLEAAKTDPTILESIFRLAHNLKGSAKAVGFTSLSEFTHKLESLLLKIKSKEFGIDSDVINLLLSCNDHLAKVVERLKNNPEDSCADPLLQQAIEGYLKGERNITQLGGEIEIKSAPQQGMSVQIVLPLTLAIVDGMMIRASDQKYVVPVSQVYESVKAPDEAISSISGGAILGDGKIALILDLEQLVTRHRSVSHHQQSYQTKEAI
;
A
#
# COMPACT_ATOMS: atom_id res chain seq x y z
N MET A 1 -20.47 5.25 36.49
CA MET A 1 -20.28 4.04 35.66
C MET A 1 -20.65 2.86 36.53
N ASP A 2 -21.73 2.17 36.17
CA ASP A 2 -22.21 0.96 36.86
C ASP A 2 -21.10 -0.12 36.80
N ASP A 3 -20.95 -0.95 37.84
CA ASP A 3 -19.86 -1.95 37.88
C ASP A 3 -20.02 -2.98 36.75
N PHE A 4 -21.25 -3.25 36.33
CA PHE A 4 -21.56 -4.03 35.13
C PHE A 4 -21.05 -3.40 33.83
N GLU A 5 -21.15 -2.07 33.69
CA GLU A 5 -20.67 -1.36 32.51
C GLU A 5 -19.14 -1.44 32.41
N LYS A 6 -18.43 -1.39 33.55
CA LYS A 6 -16.97 -1.52 33.60
C LYS A 6 -16.53 -2.91 33.19
N GLU A 7 -17.20 -3.93 33.72
CA GLU A 7 -16.93 -5.33 33.37
C GLU A 7 -17.14 -5.57 31.87
N LEU A 8 -18.22 -5.03 31.30
CA LEU A 8 -18.51 -5.15 29.86
C LEU A 8 -17.44 -4.46 29.00
N ARG A 9 -16.99 -3.25 29.38
CA ARG A 9 -15.92 -2.54 28.66
C ARG A 9 -14.58 -3.28 28.77
N CYS A 10 -14.22 -3.80 29.94
CA CYS A 10 -12.99 -4.58 30.12
C CYS A 10 -13.00 -5.86 29.28
N THR A 11 -14.10 -6.62 29.32
CA THR A 11 -14.26 -7.86 28.54
C THR A 11 -14.11 -7.59 27.04
N PHE A 12 -14.76 -6.53 26.55
CA PHE A 12 -14.61 -6.10 25.16
C PHE A 12 -13.16 -5.76 24.81
N LEU A 13 -12.44 -5.03 25.66
CA LEU A 13 -11.04 -4.64 25.39
C LEU A 13 -10.09 -5.85 25.38
N ASP A 14 -10.36 -6.87 26.20
CA ASP A 14 -9.62 -8.13 26.17
C ASP A 14 -9.87 -8.91 24.86
N GLU A 15 -11.14 -9.05 24.45
CA GLU A 15 -11.48 -9.68 23.17
C GLU A 15 -10.91 -8.91 21.98
N ALA A 16 -10.97 -7.58 22.00
CA ALA A 16 -10.40 -6.73 20.96
C ALA A 16 -8.90 -6.95 20.81
N LYS A 17 -8.16 -7.04 21.92
CA LYS A 17 -6.72 -7.29 21.92
C LYS A 17 -6.38 -8.61 21.22
N ASP A 18 -7.09 -9.68 21.57
CA ASP A 18 -6.87 -11.00 20.98
C ASP A 18 -7.21 -11.03 19.48
N LEU A 19 -8.30 -10.37 19.08
CA LEU A 19 -8.70 -10.25 17.68
C LEU A 19 -7.64 -9.49 16.85
N ILE A 20 -7.16 -8.35 17.36
CA ILE A 20 -6.14 -7.52 16.70
C ILE A 20 -4.84 -8.30 16.52
N ALA A 21 -4.36 -8.96 17.57
CA ALA A 21 -3.15 -9.79 17.52
C ALA A 21 -3.30 -10.98 16.54
N GLY A 22 -4.49 -11.60 16.47
CA GLY A 22 -4.77 -12.68 15.53
C GLY A 22 -4.71 -12.24 14.06
N THR A 23 -4.97 -10.96 13.78
CA THR A 23 -5.14 -10.44 12.42
C THR A 23 -3.86 -9.86 11.84
N GLU A 24 -2.86 -9.54 12.67
CA GLU A 24 -1.51 -9.15 12.24
C GLU A 24 -0.91 -10.16 11.24
N LYS A 25 -1.09 -11.47 11.50
CA LYS A 25 -0.67 -12.55 10.60
C LYS A 25 -1.35 -12.51 9.23
N CYS A 26 -2.60 -12.03 9.18
CA CYS A 26 -3.34 -11.88 7.92
C CYS A 26 -2.75 -10.75 7.08
N PHE A 27 -2.39 -9.62 7.70
CA PHE A 27 -1.76 -8.49 7.01
C PHE A 27 -0.36 -8.85 6.48
N LEU A 28 0.46 -9.56 7.25
CA LEU A 28 1.77 -10.05 6.79
C LEU A 28 1.64 -11.07 5.64
N SER A 29 0.58 -11.88 5.65
CA SER A 29 0.32 -12.82 4.56
C SER A 29 -0.11 -12.12 3.26
N LEU A 30 -0.82 -10.98 3.38
CA LEU A 30 -1.12 -10.11 2.24
C LEU A 30 0.16 -9.48 1.66
N GLU A 31 1.09 -9.07 2.52
CA GLU A 31 2.40 -8.51 2.11
C GLU A 31 3.24 -9.51 1.30
N ALA A 32 3.24 -10.78 1.72
CA ALA A 32 3.95 -11.87 1.03
C ALA A 32 3.31 -12.29 -0.32
N ALA A 33 2.47 -11.45 -0.93
CA ALA A 33 1.79 -11.64 -2.21
C ALA A 33 0.90 -12.90 -2.30
N LYS A 34 0.45 -13.43 -1.15
CA LYS A 34 -0.59 -14.47 -1.11
C LYS A 34 -1.95 -13.77 -1.08
N THR A 35 -2.41 -13.29 -2.23
CA THR A 35 -3.73 -12.66 -2.38
C THR A 35 -4.84 -13.72 -2.36
N ASP A 36 -4.95 -14.44 -1.25
CA ASP A 36 -6.06 -15.34 -1.00
C ASP A 36 -7.27 -14.52 -0.55
N PRO A 37 -8.40 -14.55 -1.28
CA PRO A 37 -9.60 -13.80 -0.94
C PRO A 37 -10.14 -14.12 0.47
N THR A 38 -9.81 -15.29 1.04
CA THR A 38 -10.21 -15.67 2.41
C THR A 38 -9.51 -14.82 3.49
N ILE A 39 -8.31 -14.29 3.20
CA ILE A 39 -7.55 -13.44 4.13
C ILE A 39 -8.23 -12.08 4.28
N LEU A 40 -8.63 -11.47 3.16
CA LEU A 40 -9.38 -10.21 3.16
C LEU A 40 -10.72 -10.34 3.87
N GLU A 41 -11.40 -11.47 3.71
CA GLU A 41 -12.66 -11.74 4.40
C GLU A 41 -12.49 -11.82 5.92
N SER A 42 -11.38 -12.43 6.37
CA SER A 42 -11.04 -12.52 7.79
C SER A 42 -10.75 -11.14 8.39
N ILE A 43 -9.95 -10.32 7.71
CA ILE A 43 -9.64 -8.94 8.12
C ILE A 43 -10.90 -8.07 8.15
N PHE A 44 -11.76 -8.20 7.13
CA PHE A 44 -13.02 -7.47 7.07
C PHE A 44 -13.96 -7.81 8.23
N ARG A 45 -14.09 -9.11 8.56
CA ARG A 45 -14.91 -9.56 9.70
C ARG A 45 -14.40 -9.00 11.02
N LEU A 46 -13.07 -8.86 11.21
CA LEU A 46 -12.53 -8.20 12.38
C LEU A 46 -12.99 -6.75 12.46
N ALA A 47 -12.77 -5.97 11.40
CA ALA A 47 -13.12 -4.54 11.42
C ALA A 47 -14.62 -4.34 11.70
N HIS A 48 -15.48 -5.18 11.09
CA HIS A 48 -16.92 -5.16 11.31
C HIS A 48 -17.30 -5.51 12.76
N ASN A 49 -16.72 -6.56 13.32
CA ASN A 49 -16.97 -6.97 14.70
C ASN A 49 -16.51 -5.89 15.69
N LEU A 50 -15.27 -5.40 15.53
CA LEU A 50 -14.71 -4.39 16.41
C LEU A 50 -15.53 -3.09 16.38
N LYS A 51 -16.02 -2.67 15.21
CA LYS A 51 -16.92 -1.52 15.08
C LYS A 51 -18.23 -1.71 15.85
N GLY A 52 -18.88 -2.84 15.66
CA GLY A 52 -20.18 -3.15 16.28
C GLY A 52 -20.08 -3.24 17.80
N SER A 53 -19.09 -3.98 18.27
CA SER A 53 -18.83 -4.22 19.70
C SER A 53 -18.36 -2.94 20.40
N ALA A 54 -17.47 -2.14 19.79
CA ALA A 54 -17.05 -0.84 20.33
C ALA A 54 -18.23 0.12 20.52
N LYS A 55 -19.16 0.18 19.55
CA LYS A 55 -20.36 1.01 19.64
C LYS A 55 -21.28 0.56 20.77
N ALA A 56 -21.46 -0.75 20.94
CA ALA A 56 -22.35 -1.31 21.95
C ALA A 56 -21.88 -1.02 23.38
N VAL A 57 -20.57 -1.00 23.62
CA VAL A 57 -19.99 -0.75 24.95
C VAL A 57 -19.64 0.74 25.21
N GLY A 58 -19.91 1.62 24.23
CA GLY A 58 -19.78 3.08 24.38
C GLY A 58 -18.42 3.67 23.96
N PHE A 59 -17.53 2.92 23.32
CA PHE A 59 -16.27 3.45 22.77
C PHE A 59 -16.49 4.10 21.40
N THR A 60 -17.10 5.28 21.39
CA THR A 60 -17.48 6.00 20.16
C THR A 60 -16.30 6.29 19.25
N SER A 61 -15.19 6.82 19.81
CA SER A 61 -13.99 7.15 19.01
C SER A 61 -13.38 5.92 18.33
N LEU A 62 -13.36 4.78 19.03
CA LEU A 62 -12.91 3.50 18.47
C LEU A 62 -13.85 3.00 17.37
N SER A 63 -15.17 3.12 17.58
CA SER A 63 -16.17 2.77 16.57
C SER A 63 -16.03 3.61 15.29
N GLU A 64 -15.76 4.90 15.42
CA GLU A 64 -15.54 5.80 14.28
C GLU A 64 -14.28 5.44 13.48
N PHE A 65 -13.17 5.17 14.17
CA PHE A 65 -11.92 4.78 13.51
C PHE A 65 -12.07 3.43 12.78
N THR A 66 -12.67 2.43 13.44
CA THR A 66 -12.90 1.10 12.86
C THR A 66 -13.88 1.15 11.68
N HIS A 67 -14.85 2.07 11.68
CA HIS A 67 -15.71 2.30 10.52
C HIS A 67 -14.96 2.87 9.30
N LYS A 68 -13.99 3.78 9.51
CA LYS A 68 -13.12 4.26 8.43
C LYS A 68 -12.25 3.12 7.86
N LEU A 69 -11.66 2.31 8.74
CA LEU A 69 -10.88 1.13 8.34
C LEU A 69 -11.72 0.12 7.56
N GLU A 70 -12.94 -0.17 8.03
CA GLU A 70 -13.90 -1.04 7.32
C GLU A 70 -14.23 -0.49 5.93
N SER A 71 -14.41 0.82 5.79
CA SER A 71 -14.68 1.47 4.49
C SER A 71 -13.51 1.29 3.52
N LEU A 72 -12.27 1.39 4.01
CA LEU A 72 -11.07 1.12 3.20
C LEU A 72 -11.05 -0.34 2.73
N LEU A 73 -11.29 -1.28 3.64
CA LEU A 73 -11.34 -2.71 3.34
C LEU A 73 -12.47 -3.08 2.36
N LEU A 74 -13.61 -2.39 2.43
CA LEU A 74 -14.69 -2.57 1.46
C LEU A 74 -14.25 -2.21 0.05
N LYS A 75 -13.55 -1.09 -0.13
CA LYS A 75 -13.06 -0.67 -1.45
C LYS A 75 -12.00 -1.62 -2.02
N ILE A 76 -11.15 -2.16 -1.15
CA ILE A 76 -10.19 -3.21 -1.52
C ILE A 76 -10.96 -4.46 -1.99
N LYS A 77 -11.99 -4.88 -1.22
CA LYS A 77 -12.82 -6.06 -1.52
C LYS A 77 -13.63 -5.88 -2.80
N SER A 78 -14.16 -4.69 -3.07
CA SER A 78 -14.89 -4.36 -4.30
C SER A 78 -13.98 -4.23 -5.53
N LYS A 79 -12.66 -4.37 -5.35
CA LYS A 79 -11.62 -4.20 -6.39
C LYS A 79 -11.65 -2.81 -7.03
N GLU A 80 -12.10 -1.78 -6.30
CA GLU A 80 -12.06 -0.39 -6.75
C GLU A 80 -10.61 0.11 -6.92
N PHE A 81 -9.68 -0.45 -6.17
CA PHE A 81 -8.23 -0.27 -6.37
C PHE A 81 -7.48 -1.55 -6.00
N GLY A 82 -6.28 -1.71 -6.57
CA GLY A 82 -5.42 -2.88 -6.33
C GLY A 82 -4.78 -2.87 -4.95
N ILE A 83 -4.42 -4.06 -4.45
CA ILE A 83 -3.60 -4.20 -3.24
C ILE A 83 -2.15 -3.99 -3.64
N ASP A 84 -1.57 -2.88 -3.24
CA ASP A 84 -0.14 -2.55 -3.34
C ASP A 84 0.51 -2.50 -1.95
N SER A 85 1.83 -2.36 -1.92
CA SER A 85 2.57 -2.27 -0.65
C SER A 85 2.16 -1.07 0.21
N ASP A 86 1.69 0.02 -0.41
CA ASP A 86 1.33 1.24 0.31
C ASP A 86 0.05 1.04 1.12
N VAL A 87 -0.98 0.39 0.54
CA VAL A 87 -2.20 0.09 1.29
C VAL A 87 -1.95 -0.96 2.37
N ILE A 88 -1.06 -1.93 2.12
CA ILE A 88 -0.67 -2.93 3.13
C ILE A 88 0.01 -2.25 4.33
N ASN A 89 0.95 -1.33 4.09
CA ASN A 89 1.61 -0.56 5.15
C ASN A 89 0.62 0.30 5.95
N LEU A 90 -0.36 0.90 5.28
CA LEU A 90 -1.43 1.64 5.94
C LEU A 90 -2.28 0.72 6.84
N LEU A 91 -2.64 -0.47 6.35
CA LEU A 91 -3.42 -1.45 7.10
C LEU A 91 -2.65 -1.96 8.34
N LEU A 92 -1.36 -2.24 8.21
CA LEU A 92 -0.48 -2.59 9.33
C LEU A 92 -0.41 -1.45 10.36
N SER A 93 -0.20 -0.22 9.90
CA SER A 93 -0.16 0.97 10.77
C SER A 93 -1.49 1.18 11.52
N CYS A 94 -2.62 0.92 10.87
CA CYS A 94 -3.94 0.94 11.52
C CYS A 94 -4.06 -0.15 12.59
N ASN A 95 -3.55 -1.36 12.34
CA ASN A 95 -3.58 -2.46 13.29
C ASN A 95 -2.74 -2.16 14.55
N ASP A 96 -1.54 -1.62 14.35
CA ASP A 96 -0.65 -1.19 15.45
C ASP A 96 -1.28 -0.08 16.29
N HIS A 97 -1.94 0.88 15.64
CA HIS A 97 -2.67 1.94 16.32
C HIS A 97 -3.82 1.38 17.15
N LEU A 98 -4.63 0.48 16.60
CA LEU A 98 -5.71 -0.20 17.32
C LEU A 98 -5.18 -0.95 18.55
N ALA A 99 -4.08 -1.69 18.42
CA ALA A 99 -3.44 -2.38 19.55
C ALA A 99 -3.06 -1.41 20.67
N LYS A 100 -2.42 -0.28 20.31
CA LYS A 100 -2.05 0.78 21.29
C LYS A 100 -3.28 1.41 21.93
N VAL A 101 -4.32 1.73 21.15
CA VAL A 101 -5.57 2.34 21.65
C VAL A 101 -6.25 1.42 22.66
N VAL A 102 -6.37 0.12 22.37
CA VAL A 102 -7.00 -0.85 23.27
C VAL A 102 -6.29 -0.88 24.62
N GLU A 103 -4.95 -0.87 24.63
CA GLU A 103 -4.18 -0.81 25.88
C GLU A 103 -4.34 0.53 26.62
N ARG A 104 -4.44 1.66 25.89
CA ARG A 104 -4.70 2.96 26.52
C ARG A 104 -6.10 3.03 27.13
N LEU A 105 -7.12 2.52 26.44
CA LEU A 105 -8.50 2.50 26.91
C LEU A 105 -8.70 1.67 28.18
N LYS A 106 -7.89 0.63 28.38
CA LYS A 106 -7.87 -0.13 29.65
C LYS A 106 -7.47 0.74 30.85
N ASN A 107 -6.56 1.68 30.64
CA ASN A 107 -6.05 2.58 31.67
C ASN A 107 -6.87 3.87 31.78
N ASN A 108 -7.39 4.37 30.65
CA ASN A 108 -8.18 5.58 30.54
C ASN A 108 -9.32 5.38 29.51
N PRO A 109 -10.52 4.96 29.94
CA PRO A 109 -11.64 4.64 29.04
C PRO A 109 -12.17 5.81 28.20
N GLU A 110 -11.82 7.05 28.55
CA GLU A 110 -12.21 8.27 27.83
C GLU A 110 -11.15 8.71 26.80
N ASP A 111 -10.04 7.95 26.67
CA ASP A 111 -8.96 8.30 25.76
C ASP A 111 -9.39 8.22 24.28
N SER A 112 -8.82 9.09 23.46
CA SER A 112 -9.20 9.19 22.05
C SER A 112 -8.50 8.11 21.21
N CYS A 113 -9.26 7.52 20.31
CA CYS A 113 -8.75 6.66 19.24
C CYS A 113 -8.32 7.47 18.00
N ALA A 114 -8.54 8.79 17.99
CA ALA A 114 -8.23 9.60 16.82
C ALA A 114 -6.72 9.65 16.55
N ASP A 115 -6.35 9.32 15.31
CA ASP A 115 -5.03 9.59 14.74
C ASP A 115 -5.25 10.37 13.44
N PRO A 116 -4.98 11.69 13.43
CA PRO A 116 -5.24 12.52 12.27
C PRO A 116 -4.47 12.07 11.01
N LEU A 117 -3.26 11.54 11.16
CA LEU A 117 -2.43 11.12 10.04
C LEU A 117 -2.99 9.85 9.39
N LEU A 118 -3.36 8.85 10.20
CA LEU A 118 -3.99 7.64 9.70
C LEU A 118 -5.37 7.92 9.09
N GLN A 119 -6.16 8.79 9.73
CA GLN A 119 -7.46 9.20 9.18
C GLN A 119 -7.32 9.89 7.82
N GLN A 120 -6.36 10.81 7.70
CA GLN A 120 -6.06 11.48 6.43
C GLN A 120 -5.58 10.50 5.36
N ALA A 121 -4.71 9.56 5.71
CA ALA A 121 -4.24 8.53 4.79
C ALA A 121 -5.39 7.65 4.29
N ILE A 122 -6.25 7.15 5.20
CA ILE A 122 -7.44 6.36 4.83
C ILE A 122 -8.34 7.18 3.90
N GLU A 123 -8.62 8.44 4.22
CA GLU A 123 -9.46 9.30 3.38
C GLU A 123 -8.87 9.55 2.00
N GLY A 124 -7.53 9.69 1.89
CA GLY A 124 -6.83 9.79 0.62
C GLY A 124 -7.09 8.57 -0.27
N TYR A 125 -6.97 7.35 0.28
CA TYR A 125 -7.33 6.12 -0.42
C TYR A 125 -8.80 6.07 -0.84
N LEU A 126 -9.71 6.47 0.06
CA LEU A 126 -11.15 6.46 -0.23
C LEU A 126 -11.53 7.41 -1.37
N LYS A 127 -10.84 8.56 -1.49
CA LYS A 127 -11.04 9.57 -2.53
C LYS A 127 -10.26 9.29 -3.82
N GLY A 128 -9.38 8.30 -3.84
CA GLY A 128 -8.48 8.03 -4.96
C GLY A 128 -7.32 9.04 -5.10
N GLU A 129 -7.11 9.87 -4.07
CA GLU A 129 -6.03 10.83 -3.97
C GLU A 129 -4.79 10.11 -3.42
N ARG A 130 -4.09 9.39 -4.31
CA ARG A 130 -2.81 8.72 -3.99
C ARG A 130 -1.71 9.79 -3.89
N ASN A 131 -1.50 10.37 -2.70
CA ASN A 131 -0.58 11.49 -2.53
C ASN A 131 0.66 11.16 -1.66
N ILE A 132 1.83 11.19 -2.32
CA ILE A 132 3.11 11.80 -1.88
C ILE A 132 3.91 11.10 -0.75
N THR A 133 3.32 10.23 0.07
CA THR A 133 4.09 9.43 1.05
C THR A 133 5.09 8.46 0.38
N GLN A 134 4.88 8.16 -0.91
CA GLN A 134 5.80 7.39 -1.77
C GLN A 134 7.21 8.01 -1.89
N LEU A 135 7.40 9.28 -1.52
CA LEU A 135 8.72 9.95 -1.53
C LEU A 135 9.38 10.01 -0.14
N GLY A 136 8.76 9.43 0.91
CA GLY A 136 9.30 9.46 2.28
C GLY A 136 9.23 10.83 2.97
N GLY A 137 8.37 11.74 2.49
CA GLY A 137 8.19 13.10 3.03
C GLY A 137 7.21 13.20 4.20
N GLU A 138 7.42 14.21 5.04
CA GLU A 138 6.51 14.62 6.11
C GLU A 138 5.79 15.93 5.72
N ILE A 139 4.50 16.04 6.08
CA ILE A 139 3.71 17.26 5.90
C ILE A 139 3.24 17.69 7.29
N GLU A 140 3.67 18.87 7.73
CA GLU A 140 3.22 19.47 8.99
C GLU A 140 2.29 20.65 8.68
N ILE A 141 1.08 20.63 9.25
CA ILE A 141 0.09 21.69 9.09
C ILE A 141 -0.11 22.40 10.42
N LYS A 142 0.17 23.71 10.44
CA LYS A 142 -0.05 24.58 11.60
C LYS A 142 -1.13 25.60 11.25
N SER A 143 -2.23 25.58 12.01
CA SER A 143 -3.38 26.48 11.78
C SER A 143 -3.95 27.00 13.10
N ALA A 144 -4.29 28.29 13.14
CA ALA A 144 -5.01 28.94 14.23
C ALA A 144 -6.01 29.97 13.68
N PRO A 145 -7.20 30.15 14.31
CA PRO A 145 -8.19 31.11 13.86
C PRO A 145 -7.63 32.53 13.75
N GLN A 146 -7.97 33.24 12.68
CA GLN A 146 -7.50 34.61 12.36
C GLN A 146 -5.99 34.77 12.13
N GLN A 147 -5.18 33.71 12.17
CA GLN A 147 -3.73 33.77 11.90
C GLN A 147 -3.29 33.13 10.56
N GLY A 148 -4.25 32.67 9.76
CA GLY A 148 -3.97 31.98 8.50
C GLY A 148 -3.50 30.55 8.72
N MET A 149 -3.32 29.83 7.61
CA MET A 149 -2.88 28.43 7.60
C MET A 149 -1.44 28.37 7.06
N SER A 150 -0.55 27.73 7.80
CA SER A 150 0.81 27.45 7.34
C SER A 150 0.94 25.96 7.04
N VAL A 151 1.32 25.64 5.81
CA VAL A 151 1.59 24.28 5.34
C VAL A 151 3.08 24.17 5.11
N GLN A 152 3.75 23.31 5.86
CA GLN A 152 5.16 23.03 5.71
C GLN A 152 5.33 21.60 5.16
N ILE A 153 5.85 21.52 3.94
CA ILE A 153 6.13 20.24 3.28
C ILE A 153 7.63 19.97 3.43
N VAL A 154 7.98 18.92 4.14
CA VAL A 154 9.36 18.43 4.31
C VAL A 154 9.52 17.20 3.44
N LEU A 155 10.02 17.40 2.22
CA LEU A 155 10.46 16.29 1.38
C LEU A 155 11.88 15.90 1.82
N PRO A 156 12.19 14.62 2.12
CA PRO A 156 13.54 14.22 2.37
C PRO A 156 14.36 14.52 1.11
N LEU A 157 15.44 15.26 1.29
CA LEU A 157 16.44 15.54 0.25
C LEU A 157 17.07 14.25 -0.29
N THR A 158 16.85 13.12 0.36
CA THR A 158 17.10 11.82 -0.22
C THR A 158 16.02 11.52 -1.25
N LEU A 159 16.27 11.97 -2.48
CA LEU A 159 16.37 10.96 -3.55
C LEU A 159 17.11 9.79 -2.90
N ALA A 160 16.41 8.69 -2.63
CA ALA A 160 17.08 7.45 -2.31
C ALA A 160 18.18 7.31 -3.36
N ILE A 161 19.43 7.16 -2.93
CA ILE A 161 20.44 6.67 -3.84
C ILE A 161 19.97 5.26 -4.17
N VAL A 162 19.11 5.17 -5.18
CA VAL A 162 18.68 3.90 -5.75
C VAL A 162 19.86 3.52 -6.59
N ASP A 163 20.68 2.61 -6.07
CA ASP A 163 21.70 1.96 -6.87
C ASP A 163 21.00 1.43 -8.13
N GLY A 164 21.42 1.98 -9.26
CA GLY A 164 20.79 1.76 -10.54
C GLY A 164 21.78 1.11 -11.48
N MET A 165 21.41 -0.02 -12.05
CA MET A 165 22.14 -0.60 -13.16
C MET A 165 21.79 0.17 -14.43
N MET A 166 22.75 0.90 -14.96
CA MET A 166 22.59 1.54 -16.26
C MET A 166 22.67 0.47 -17.35
N ILE A 167 21.60 0.35 -18.14
CA ILE A 167 21.57 -0.50 -19.33
C ILE A 167 21.40 0.37 -20.56
N ARG A 168 21.87 -0.12 -21.70
CA ARG A 168 21.64 0.50 -22.99
C ARG A 168 20.85 -0.46 -23.87
N ALA A 169 19.74 0.02 -24.41
CA ALA A 169 19.02 -0.66 -25.48
C ALA A 169 19.00 0.28 -26.69
N SER A 170 19.59 -0.18 -27.79
CA SER A 170 19.85 0.65 -28.98
C SER A 170 20.58 1.96 -28.63
N ASP A 171 20.01 3.11 -28.99
CA ASP A 171 20.59 4.44 -28.80
C ASP A 171 20.24 5.09 -27.45
N GLN A 172 19.47 4.41 -26.59
CA GLN A 172 18.93 4.99 -25.36
C GLN A 172 19.49 4.33 -24.11
N LYS A 173 19.72 5.16 -23.08
CA LYS A 173 20.15 4.71 -21.76
C LYS A 173 18.93 4.58 -20.85
N TYR A 174 18.85 3.46 -20.15
CA TYR A 174 17.83 3.19 -19.15
C TYR A 174 18.50 2.88 -17.81
N VAL A 175 17.78 3.12 -16.71
CA VAL A 175 18.23 2.76 -15.37
C VAL A 175 17.27 1.73 -14.82
N VAL A 176 17.81 0.56 -14.46
CA VAL A 176 17.06 -0.49 -13.78
C VAL A 176 17.47 -0.47 -12.30
N PRO A 177 16.51 -0.41 -11.36
CA PRO A 177 16.83 -0.49 -9.94
C PRO A 177 17.56 -1.80 -9.63
N VAL A 178 18.72 -1.74 -8.95
CA VAL A 178 19.49 -2.95 -8.60
C VAL A 178 18.67 -3.93 -7.74
N SER A 179 17.74 -3.42 -6.93
CA SER A 179 16.79 -4.25 -6.16
C SER A 179 15.86 -5.12 -7.01
N GLN A 180 15.69 -4.80 -8.29
CA GLN A 180 14.91 -5.58 -9.26
C GLN A 180 15.77 -6.49 -10.12
N VAL A 181 17.10 -6.46 -9.96
CA VAL A 181 18.03 -7.32 -10.69
C VAL A 181 18.31 -8.56 -9.85
N TYR A 182 17.79 -9.71 -10.27
CA TYR A 182 18.07 -10.99 -9.60
C TYR A 182 19.54 -11.40 -9.76
N GLU A 183 20.07 -11.30 -10.98
CA GLU A 183 21.46 -11.60 -11.31
C GLU A 183 21.87 -10.87 -12.60
N SER A 184 23.16 -10.57 -12.76
CA SER A 184 23.73 -10.04 -14.00
C SER A 184 24.92 -10.88 -14.42
N VAL A 185 24.92 -11.36 -15.66
CA VAL A 185 25.94 -12.26 -16.19
C VAL A 185 26.52 -11.65 -17.47
N LYS A 186 27.85 -11.68 -17.60
CA LYS A 186 28.53 -11.31 -18.83
C LYS A 186 28.52 -12.51 -19.78
N ALA A 187 27.85 -12.36 -20.93
CA ALA A 187 27.93 -13.34 -22.00
C ALA A 187 29.33 -13.35 -22.64
N PRO A 188 29.86 -14.51 -23.07
CA PRO A 188 31.08 -14.58 -23.87
C PRO A 188 30.92 -13.82 -25.19
N ASP A 189 32.00 -13.23 -25.69
CA ASP A 189 32.01 -12.31 -26.87
C ASP A 189 31.62 -12.98 -28.21
N GLU A 190 31.30 -14.28 -28.20
CA GLU A 190 30.74 -15.02 -29.33
C GLU A 190 29.26 -14.65 -29.55
N ALA A 191 29.08 -13.47 -30.15
CA ALA A 191 27.93 -13.00 -30.93
C ALA A 191 26.58 -13.68 -30.62
N ILE A 192 25.96 -13.29 -29.51
CA ILE A 192 24.53 -13.47 -29.32
C ILE A 192 23.81 -12.61 -30.36
N SER A 193 23.37 -13.22 -31.46
CA SER A 193 22.78 -12.53 -32.62
C SER A 193 21.29 -12.21 -32.46
N SER A 194 20.59 -12.94 -31.59
CA SER A 194 19.24 -12.66 -31.11
C SER A 194 18.90 -13.60 -29.95
N ILE A 195 18.12 -13.16 -28.95
CA ILE A 195 17.52 -14.09 -27.99
C ILE A 195 16.03 -13.80 -27.84
N SER A 196 15.22 -14.81 -28.11
CA SER A 196 13.81 -14.83 -27.73
C SER A 196 13.47 -16.25 -27.32
N GLY A 197 13.00 -16.42 -26.09
CA GLY A 197 12.69 -17.74 -25.56
C GLY A 197 12.35 -17.72 -24.07
N GLY A 198 12.19 -18.90 -23.50
CA GLY A 198 12.07 -19.09 -22.05
C GLY A 198 13.23 -19.92 -21.52
N ALA A 199 13.69 -19.60 -20.31
CA ALA A 199 14.63 -20.41 -19.54
C ALA A 199 13.93 -20.91 -18.27
N ILE A 200 14.30 -22.11 -17.83
CA ILE A 200 13.93 -22.61 -16.51
C ILE A 200 15.11 -22.35 -15.59
N LEU A 201 14.88 -21.59 -14.53
CA LEU A 201 15.86 -21.27 -13.51
C LEU A 201 16.06 -22.50 -12.59
N GLY A 202 17.20 -22.58 -11.90
CA GLY A 202 17.54 -23.71 -11.01
C GLY A 202 16.58 -23.91 -9.83
N ASP A 203 15.69 -22.93 -9.57
CA ASP A 203 14.62 -22.97 -8.57
C ASP A 203 13.26 -23.41 -9.15
N GLY A 204 13.21 -23.80 -10.43
CA GLY A 204 12.00 -24.23 -11.13
C GLY A 204 11.14 -23.11 -11.72
N LYS A 205 11.54 -21.84 -11.56
CA LYS A 205 10.81 -20.71 -12.18
C LYS A 205 11.08 -20.63 -13.69
N ILE A 206 10.10 -20.17 -14.44
CA ILE A 206 10.23 -19.88 -15.88
C ILE A 206 10.53 -18.39 -16.04
N ALA A 207 11.64 -18.06 -16.68
CA ALA A 207 12.02 -16.70 -17.04
C ALA A 207 11.94 -16.50 -18.56
N LEU A 208 11.42 -15.37 -19.01
CA LEU A 208 11.47 -15.00 -20.42
C LEU A 208 12.81 -14.33 -20.73
N ILE A 209 13.45 -14.76 -21.80
CA ILE A 209 14.62 -14.07 -22.35
C ILE A 209 14.13 -13.17 -23.48
N LEU A 210 14.36 -11.87 -23.31
CA LEU A 210 13.89 -10.84 -24.22
C LEU A 210 15.09 -10.09 -24.82
N ASP A 211 15.07 -9.93 -26.14
CA ASP A 211 15.93 -9.01 -26.86
C ASP A 211 15.37 -7.59 -26.71
N LEU A 212 16.00 -6.81 -25.82
CA LEU A 212 15.59 -5.44 -25.51
C LEU A 212 15.71 -4.51 -26.72
N GLU A 213 16.70 -4.71 -27.59
CA GLU A 213 16.89 -3.88 -28.78
C GLU A 213 15.75 -4.10 -29.79
N GLN A 214 15.39 -5.35 -30.06
CA GLN A 214 14.24 -5.65 -30.91
C GLN A 214 12.92 -5.16 -30.31
N LEU A 215 12.73 -5.30 -28.99
CA LEU A 215 11.50 -4.90 -28.32
C LEU A 215 11.30 -3.38 -28.40
N VAL A 216 12.34 -2.60 -28.09
CA VAL A 216 12.30 -1.13 -28.18
C VAL A 216 12.10 -0.68 -29.62
N THR A 217 12.79 -1.30 -30.58
CA THR A 217 12.68 -0.96 -32.01
C THR A 217 11.27 -1.26 -32.57
N ARG A 218 10.69 -2.43 -32.25
CA ARG A 218 9.33 -2.80 -32.68
C ARG A 218 8.29 -1.86 -32.12
N HIS A 219 8.35 -1.50 -30.83
CA HIS A 219 7.39 -0.58 -30.24
C HIS A 219 7.40 0.79 -30.93
N ARG A 220 8.59 1.33 -31.28
CA ARG A 220 8.70 2.58 -32.04
C ARG A 220 8.05 2.50 -33.43
N SER A 221 8.26 1.39 -34.14
CA SER A 221 7.69 1.20 -35.48
C SER A 221 6.15 1.14 -35.48
N VAL A 222 5.54 0.57 -34.44
CA VAL A 222 4.08 0.51 -34.28
C VAL A 222 3.49 1.88 -33.91
N SER A 223 4.15 2.63 -33.02
CA SER A 223 3.72 3.98 -32.63
C SER A 223 3.75 4.97 -33.80
N HIS A 224 4.73 4.87 -34.70
CA HIS A 224 4.77 5.70 -35.91
C HIS A 224 3.70 5.33 -36.95
N HIS A 225 3.28 4.06 -37.03
CA HIS A 225 2.25 3.63 -37.98
C HIS A 225 0.83 4.05 -37.56
N GLN A 226 0.54 4.12 -36.26
CA GLN A 226 -0.76 4.58 -35.76
C GLN A 226 -0.97 6.10 -35.95
N GLN A 227 0.10 6.89 -35.98
CA GLN A 227 -0.01 8.34 -36.17
C GLN A 227 -0.26 8.75 -37.63
N SER A 228 0.15 7.93 -38.61
CA SER A 228 -0.10 8.18 -40.04
C SER A 228 -1.52 7.85 -40.53
N TYR A 229 -2.31 7.09 -39.75
CA TYR A 229 -3.71 6.80 -40.10
C TYR A 229 -4.70 7.87 -39.61
N GLN A 230 -4.36 8.64 -38.56
CA GLN A 230 -5.23 9.72 -38.08
C GLN A 230 -5.12 11.03 -38.90
N THR A 231 -4.11 11.20 -39.75
CA THR A 231 -3.97 12.42 -40.57
C THR A 231 -4.60 12.32 -41.96
N LYS A 232 -5.16 11.16 -42.34
CA LYS A 232 -5.82 10.98 -43.65
C LYS A 232 -7.35 11.10 -43.64
N GLU A 233 -7.98 11.24 -42.48
CA GLU A 233 -9.43 11.51 -42.38
C GLU A 233 -9.77 12.99 -42.12
N ALA A 234 -8.78 13.87 -42.18
CA ALA A 234 -8.95 15.30 -41.95
C ALA A 234 -8.45 16.15 -43.12
N ILE A 235 -8.81 15.79 -44.36
CA ILE A 235 -8.84 16.71 -45.52
C ILE A 235 -10.03 16.34 -46.40
#